data_AF-A0A532TBI5-F1
#
_entry.id   AF-A0A532TBI5-F1
#
_cell.length_a   1.000
_cell.length_b   1.000
_cell.length_c   1.000
_cell.angle_alpha   90.00
_cell.angle_beta   90.00
_cell.angle_gamma   90.00
#
_symmetry.space_group_name_H-M   'P 1'
#
loop_
_entity.id
_entity.type
_entity.pdbx_description
1 polymer ?
#
loop_
_entity_poly.entity_id
_entity_poly.type
_entity_poly.pdbx_seq_one_letter_code
_entity_poly.pdbx_strand_id
1 'polypeptide(L)'
;MREEDLMKLLAGIGGVITLIETLLGFNEKNIDTSKVILIVISIILAVIVLLSVIRPGNPVPMNWLLFVGVGIVLIIFSSLAGGILILVAGFIGYTER
;
A
#
# COMPACT_ATOMS: atom_id res chain seq x y z
N MET A 1 -11.55 -2.31 -19.58
CA MET A 1 -11.73 -2.02 -18.14
C MET A 1 -11.58 -0.52 -17.98
N ARG A 2 -12.37 0.15 -17.13
CA ARG A 2 -12.10 1.55 -16.82
C ARG A 2 -10.77 1.61 -16.07
N GLU A 3 -9.94 2.60 -16.36
CA GLU A 3 -8.62 2.78 -15.74
C GLU A 3 -8.73 2.92 -14.21
N GLU A 4 -9.82 3.50 -13.72
CA GLU A 4 -10.22 3.46 -12.29
C GLU A 4 -10.33 2.04 -11.70
N ASP A 5 -10.85 1.05 -12.46
CA ASP A 5 -10.94 -0.34 -12.01
C ASP A 5 -9.55 -0.98 -11.91
N LEU A 6 -8.66 -0.58 -12.82
CA LEU A 6 -7.28 -1.07 -12.87
C LEU A 6 -6.45 -0.46 -11.73
N MET A 7 -6.68 0.82 -11.41
CA MET A 7 -6.13 1.49 -10.21
C MET A 7 -6.56 0.77 -8.93
N LYS A 8 -7.87 0.48 -8.78
CA LYS A 8 -8.40 -0.27 -7.62
C LYS A 8 -7.77 -1.65 -7.50
N LEU A 9 -7.66 -2.36 -8.62
CA LEU A 9 -7.10 -3.70 -8.64
C LEU A 9 -5.62 -3.71 -8.23
N LEU A 10 -4.81 -2.82 -8.81
CA LEU A 10 -3.38 -2.72 -8.49
C LEU A 10 -3.13 -2.26 -7.06
N ALA A 11 -3.83 -1.22 -6.60
CA ALA A 11 -3.72 -0.74 -5.23
C ALA A 11 -4.20 -1.81 -4.23
N GLY A 12 -5.28 -2.52 -4.55
CA GLY A 12 -5.82 -3.60 -3.73
C GLY A 12 -4.84 -4.76 -3.60
N ILE A 13 -4.30 -5.26 -4.72
CA ILE A 13 -3.30 -6.34 -4.71
C ILE A 13 -2.03 -5.87 -3.98
N GLY A 14 -1.56 -4.66 -4.25
CA GLY A 14 -0.39 -4.11 -3.58
C GLY A 14 -0.55 -3.98 -2.07
N GLY A 15 -1.73 -3.56 -1.60
CA GLY A 15 -2.07 -3.53 -0.17
C GLY A 15 -2.08 -4.91 0.47
N VAL A 16 -2.66 -5.92 -0.20
CA VAL A 16 -2.65 -7.30 0.29
C VAL A 16 -1.24 -7.88 0.34
N ILE A 17 -0.44 -7.69 -0.70
CA ILE A 17 0.95 -8.16 -0.73
C ILE A 17 1.77 -7.51 0.37
N THR A 18 1.58 -6.21 0.61
CA THR A 18 2.24 -5.50 1.71
C THR A 18 1.92 -6.15 3.07
N LEU A 19 0.67 -6.52 3.32
CA LEU A 19 0.30 -7.23 4.55
C LEU A 19 0.96 -8.60 4.66
N ILE A 20 1.01 -9.37 3.57
CA ILE A 20 1.66 -10.69 3.54
C ILE A 20 3.15 -10.56 3.84
N GLU A 21 3.86 -9.65 3.17
CA GLU A 21 5.30 -9.43 3.41
C GLU A 21 5.58 -8.97 4.84
N THR A 22 4.72 -8.09 5.36
CA THR A 22 4.82 -7.62 6.75
C THR A 22 4.63 -8.76 7.76
N LEU A 23 3.67 -9.67 7.52
CA LEU A 23 3.43 -10.84 8.37
C LEU A 23 4.57 -11.87 8.28
N LEU A 24 5.13 -12.08 7.09
CA LEU A 24 6.28 -12.97 6.91
C LEU A 24 7.52 -12.43 7.60
N GLY A 25 7.78 -11.12 7.50
CA GLY A 25 8.88 -10.44 8.19
C GLY A 25 8.76 -10.47 9.72
N PHE A 26 7.54 -10.59 10.25
CA PHE A 26 7.31 -10.75 11.70
C PHE A 26 7.77 -12.11 12.23
N ASN A 27 7.85 -13.16 11.41
CA ASN A 27 8.21 -14.50 11.88
C ASN A 27 9.74 -14.69 12.10
N GLU A 28 10.53 -13.64 11.96
CA GLU A 28 11.96 -13.68 12.27
C GLU A 28 12.20 -13.78 13.79
N LYS A 29 13.05 -14.73 14.19
CA LYS A 29 13.33 -15.06 15.61
C LYS A 29 13.99 -13.93 16.43
N ASN A 30 14.38 -12.82 15.79
CA ASN A 30 15.02 -11.65 16.39
C ASN A 30 14.26 -10.37 16.00
N ILE A 31 13.14 -10.14 16.69
CA ILE A 31 12.37 -8.91 16.55
C ILE A 31 12.91 -7.88 17.56
N ASP A 32 13.60 -6.86 17.05
CA ASP A 32 14.01 -5.69 17.83
C ASP A 32 12.87 -4.66 17.89
N THR A 33 12.89 -3.76 18.88
CA THR A 33 11.83 -2.76 19.11
C THR A 33 11.63 -1.85 17.88
N SER A 34 12.71 -1.54 17.16
CA SER A 34 12.69 -0.77 15.91
C SER A 34 11.93 -1.49 14.79
N LYS A 35 12.07 -2.83 14.68
CA LYS A 35 11.34 -3.65 13.71
C LYS A 35 9.84 -3.67 13.99
N VAL A 36 9.44 -3.72 15.28
CA VAL A 36 8.02 -3.67 15.66
C VAL A 36 7.36 -2.38 15.18
N ILE A 37 8.04 -1.24 15.34
CA ILE A 37 7.53 0.07 14.91
C ILE A 37 7.33 0.09 13.38
N LEU A 38 8.30 -0.41 12.61
CA LEU A 38 8.20 -0.50 11.15
C LEU A 38 7.03 -1.40 10.71
N ILE A 39 6.83 -2.53 11.38
CA ILE A 39 5.73 -3.46 11.12
C ILE A 39 4.39 -2.77 11.36
N VAL A 40 4.22 -2.08 12.49
CA VAL A 40 2.98 -1.36 12.80
C VAL A 40 2.69 -0.28 11.75
N ILE A 41 3.69 0.51 11.37
CA ILE A 41 3.55 1.53 10.31
C ILE A 41 3.14 0.88 8.99
N SER A 42 3.77 -0.24 8.62
CA SER A 42 3.48 -0.98 7.39
C SER A 42 2.04 -1.48 7.34
N ILE A 43 1.55 -2.04 8.44
CA ILE A 43 0.16 -2.50 8.57
C ILE A 43 -0.80 -1.31 8.42
N ILE A 44 -0.53 -0.20 9.11
CA ILE A 44 -1.37 1.01 9.02
C ILE A 44 -1.45 1.51 7.58
N LEU A 45 -0.32 1.60 6.89
CA LEU A 45 -0.26 2.05 5.50
C LEU A 45 -1.01 1.10 4.55
N ALA A 46 -0.82 -0.21 4.71
CA ALA A 46 -1.55 -1.20 3.91
C ALA A 46 -3.06 -1.12 4.14
N VAL A 47 -3.50 -0.94 5.40
CA VAL A 47 -4.92 -0.77 5.73
C VAL A 47 -5.48 0.52 5.10
N ILE A 48 -4.74 1.63 5.14
CA ILE A 48 -5.16 2.89 4.49
C ILE A 48 -5.39 2.67 2.99
N VAL A 49 -4.48 1.96 2.31
CA VAL A 49 -4.59 1.64 0.88
C VAL A 49 -5.81 0.77 0.62
N LEU A 50 -6.03 -0.28 1.41
CA LEU A 50 -7.17 -1.17 1.24
C LEU A 50 -8.50 -0.47 1.52
N LEU A 51 -8.56 0.40 2.53
CA LEU A 51 -9.75 1.21 2.81
C LEU A 51 -10.06 2.16 1.66
N SER A 52 -9.03 2.79 1.08
CA SER A 52 -9.17 3.62 -0.11
C SER A 52 -9.74 2.87 -1.31
N VAL A 53 -9.45 1.57 -1.45
CA VAL A 53 -9.92 0.74 -2.56
C VAL A 53 -11.34 0.22 -2.31
N ILE A 54 -11.63 -0.25 -1.09
CA ILE A 54 -12.94 -0.86 -0.74
C ILE A 54 -14.04 0.20 -0.60
N ARG A 55 -13.72 1.36 -0.03
CA ARG A 55 -14.66 2.49 0.13
C ARG A 55 -14.02 3.81 -0.33
N PRO A 56 -13.91 4.03 -1.65
CA PRO A 56 -13.37 5.26 -2.18
C PRO A 56 -14.21 6.45 -1.70
N GLY A 57 -13.59 7.36 -0.94
CA GLY A 57 -14.21 8.62 -0.49
C GLY A 57 -14.68 8.66 0.97
N ASN A 58 -14.68 7.54 1.71
CA ASN A 58 -14.94 7.54 3.15
C ASN A 58 -14.42 6.24 3.82
N PRO A 59 -13.38 6.27 4.69
CA PRO A 59 -12.70 7.43 5.29
C PRO A 59 -11.49 7.96 4.47
N VAL A 60 -11.05 7.24 3.43
CA VAL A 60 -9.86 7.59 2.65
C VAL A 60 -10.24 7.82 1.18
N PRO A 61 -9.92 8.98 0.59
CA PRO A 61 -10.17 9.21 -0.82
C PRO A 61 -9.20 8.41 -1.70
N MET A 62 -9.72 7.89 -2.81
CA MET A 62 -8.88 7.25 -3.82
C MET A 62 -8.17 8.30 -4.67
N ASN A 63 -7.07 8.83 -4.13
CA ASN A 63 -6.29 9.90 -4.74
C ASN A 63 -4.95 9.34 -5.22
N TRP A 64 -4.59 9.65 -6.47
CA TRP A 64 -3.31 9.26 -7.06
C TRP A 64 -2.12 9.70 -6.19
N LEU A 65 -2.19 10.90 -5.62
CA LEU A 65 -1.11 11.45 -4.78
C LEU A 65 -0.92 10.62 -3.51
N LEU A 66 -2.00 10.08 -2.95
CA LEU A 66 -1.96 9.22 -1.78
C LEU A 66 -1.25 7.91 -2.12
N PHE A 67 -1.62 7.27 -3.23
CA PHE A 67 -0.98 6.01 -3.65
C PHE A 67 0.49 6.19 -4.03
N VAL A 68 0.85 7.28 -4.72
CA VAL A 68 2.27 7.58 -4.99
C VAL A 68 3.04 7.78 -3.68
N GLY A 69 2.51 8.61 -2.77
CA GLY A 69 3.17 8.87 -1.48
C GLY A 69 3.32 7.62 -0.62
N VAL A 70 2.24 6.86 -0.45
CA VAL A 70 2.25 5.62 0.33
C VAL A 70 3.12 4.56 -0.32
N GLY A 71 3.09 4.43 -1.65
CA GLY A 71 3.93 3.51 -2.41
C GLY A 71 5.42 3.77 -2.17
N ILE A 72 5.85 5.03 -2.23
CA ILE A 72 7.25 5.41 -1.95
C ILE A 72 7.64 5.04 -0.52
N VAL A 73 6.80 5.37 0.46
CA VAL A 73 7.08 5.06 1.87
C VAL A 73 7.18 3.55 2.08
N LEU A 74 6.28 2.77 1.48
CA LEU A 74 6.32 1.30 1.59
C LEU A 74 7.57 0.71 0.94
N ILE A 75 8.01 1.20 -0.22
CA ILE A 75 9.23 0.72 -0.88
C ILE A 75 10.47 0.96 0.00
N ILE A 76 10.56 2.14 0.64
CA ILE A 76 11.74 2.51 1.43
C ILE A 76 11.81 1.70 2.74
N PHE A 77 10.66 1.45 3.37
CA PHE A 77 10.64 1.00 4.77
C PHE A 77 10.09 -0.40 5.00
N SER A 78 9.43 -1.02 4.02
CA SER A 78 8.59 -2.19 4.28
C SER A 78 8.55 -3.22 3.16
N SER A 79 7.84 -2.91 2.07
CA SER A 79 7.39 -3.86 1.06
C SER A 79 7.73 -3.32 -0.31
N LEU A 80 8.72 -3.94 -0.96
CA LEU A 80 9.13 -3.55 -2.30
C LEU A 80 8.06 -3.90 -3.32
N ALA A 81 7.56 -5.15 -3.31
CA ALA A 81 6.57 -5.60 -4.29
C ALA A 81 5.21 -4.92 -4.10
N GLY A 82 4.72 -4.84 -2.86
CA GLY A 82 3.47 -4.17 -2.53
C GLY A 82 3.55 -2.67 -2.82
N GLY A 83 4.65 -2.03 -2.41
CA GLY A 83 4.89 -0.61 -2.67
C GLY A 83 4.97 -0.27 -4.16
N ILE A 84 5.66 -1.08 -4.98
CA ILE A 84 5.71 -0.87 -6.44
C ILE A 84 4.31 -0.92 -7.06
N LEU A 85 3.48 -1.90 -6.69
CA LEU A 85 2.13 -2.02 -7.24
C LEU A 85 1.24 -0.83 -6.88
N ILE A 86 1.33 -0.38 -5.63
CA ILE A 86 0.59 0.82 -5.16
C ILE A 86 1.10 2.06 -5.90
N LEU A 87 2.39 2.17 -6.14
CA LEU A 87 3.01 3.30 -6.84
C LEU A 87 2.59 3.33 -8.31
N VAL A 88 2.54 2.17 -8.99
CA VAL A 88 2.01 2.05 -10.36
C VAL A 88 0.53 2.41 -10.40
N ALA A 89 -0.27 1.96 -9.42
CA ALA A 89 -1.68 2.38 -9.31
C ALA A 89 -1.81 3.90 -9.17
N GLY A 90 -0.93 4.53 -8.38
CA GLY A 90 -0.84 5.98 -8.25
C GLY A 90 -0.52 6.68 -9.58
N PHE A 91 0.45 6.18 -10.35
CA PHE A 91 0.77 6.77 -11.66
C PHE A 91 -0.38 6.66 -12.66
N ILE A 92 -1.10 5.53 -12.68
CA ILE A 92 -2.26 5.36 -13.56
C ILE A 92 -3.35 6.39 -13.22
N GLY A 93 -3.63 6.58 -11.92
CA GLY A 93 -4.58 7.61 -11.50
C GLY A 93 -4.10 9.05 -11.75
N TYR A 94 -2.79 9.29 -11.92
CA TYR A 94 -2.26 10.59 -12.33
C TYR A 94 -2.47 10.83 -13.83
N THR A 95 -2.26 9.82 -14.66
CA THR A 95 -2.43 9.93 -16.13
C THR A 95 -3.88 10.11 -16.56
N GLU A 96 -4.85 9.80 -15.71
CA GLU A 96 -6.28 10.00 -15.93
C GLU A 96 -6.78 11.44 -15.65
N ARG A 97 -5.96 12.31 -15.03
CA ARG A 97 -6.29 13.73 -14.79
C ARG A 97 -5.86 14.62 -15.93
#